data_AF-A0A351AGL5-F1
#
_entry.id   AF-A0A351AGL5-F1
#
_cell.length_a   1.000
_cell.length_b   1.000
_cell.length_c   1.000
_cell.angle_alpha   90.00
_cell.angle_beta   90.00
_cell.angle_gamma   90.00
#
_symmetry.space_group_name_H-M   'P 1'
#
loop_
_entity.id
_entity.type
_entity.pdbx_description
1 polymer ?
#
loop_
_entity_poly.entity_id
_entity_poly.type
_entity_poly.pdbx_seq_one_letter_code
_entity_poly.pdbx_strand_id
1 'polypeptide(L)'
;MPKAASKTRPLKMTLLHEQAAMAMAQGKGATAAAVAANTCERTIYNWMNREEFRILVESKKKEYQEQVLAGAVKFEVANRGFRMARLNQRFRELGEMLDHELAKPFRNKDTIANIRALVVLEMDVAKQAAIEQGEWNKTLNVNWGSMTDEQVAAAMAQIIEQTNEARASDGEEA
;
A
#
# COMPACT_ATOMS: atom_id res chain seq x y z
N MET A 1 -22.34 -52.61 -3.26
CA MET A 1 -20.94 -53.06 -3.23
C MET A 1 -20.10 -51.98 -2.55
N PRO A 2 -19.32 -52.27 -1.49
CA PRO A 2 -18.45 -51.28 -0.88
C PRO A 2 -17.27 -50.98 -1.82
N LYS A 3 -17.09 -49.68 -2.10
CA LYS A 3 -16.04 -49.13 -2.97
C LYS A 3 -14.69 -49.39 -2.31
N ALA A 4 -13.82 -50.17 -2.95
CA ALA A 4 -12.50 -50.48 -2.43
C ALA A 4 -11.72 -49.16 -2.19
N ALA A 5 -11.34 -48.92 -0.94
CA ALA A 5 -10.41 -47.84 -0.60
C ALA A 5 -9.13 -48.07 -1.40
N SER A 6 -8.89 -47.20 -2.37
CA SER A 6 -7.71 -47.22 -3.23
C SER A 6 -6.46 -47.17 -2.35
N LYS A 7 -5.74 -48.29 -2.25
CA LYS A 7 -4.42 -48.39 -1.61
C LYS A 7 -3.39 -47.65 -2.47
N THR A 8 -3.54 -46.34 -2.59
CA THR A 8 -2.51 -45.48 -3.17
C THR A 8 -1.41 -45.34 -2.13
N ARG A 9 -0.19 -45.72 -2.50
CA ARG A 9 0.98 -45.51 -1.64
C ARG A 9 1.13 -44.01 -1.39
N PRO A 10 1.44 -43.58 -0.15
CA PRO A 10 1.60 -42.18 0.16
C PRO A 10 2.63 -41.53 -0.76
N LEU A 11 2.30 -40.36 -1.29
CA LEU A 11 3.20 -39.62 -2.17
C LEU A 11 4.44 -39.20 -1.37
N LYS A 12 5.63 -39.63 -1.80
CA LYS A 12 6.88 -39.08 -1.27
C LYS A 12 7.01 -37.66 -1.82
N MET A 13 6.80 -36.69 -0.95
CA MET A 13 6.88 -35.26 -1.28
C MET A 13 8.32 -34.91 -1.67
N THR A 14 8.45 -34.18 -2.77
CA THR A 14 9.74 -33.71 -3.29
C THR A 14 9.60 -32.26 -3.71
N LEU A 15 10.73 -31.57 -3.91
CA LEU A 15 10.76 -30.19 -4.38
C LEU A 15 9.95 -29.97 -5.67
N LEU A 16 9.92 -30.98 -6.57
CA LEU A 16 9.14 -30.91 -7.81
C LEU A 16 7.62 -30.84 -7.54
N HIS A 17 7.15 -31.56 -6.52
CA HIS A 17 5.75 -31.50 -6.12
C HIS A 17 5.40 -30.12 -5.54
N GLU A 18 6.30 -29.53 -4.76
CA GLU A 18 6.12 -28.18 -4.22
C GLU A 18 6.07 -27.12 -5.33
N GLN A 19 6.96 -27.22 -6.32
CA GLN A 19 6.98 -26.32 -7.48
C GLN A 19 5.70 -26.42 -8.32
N ALA A 20 5.24 -27.65 -8.60
CA ALA A 20 3.97 -27.87 -9.28
C ALA A 20 2.79 -27.34 -8.46
N ALA A 21 2.74 -27.63 -7.16
CA ALA A 21 1.65 -27.21 -6.29
C ALA A 21 1.58 -25.69 -6.14
N MET A 22 2.73 -25.00 -6.08
CA MET A 22 2.78 -23.54 -6.06
C MET A 22 2.23 -22.93 -7.35
N ALA A 23 2.59 -23.48 -8.51
CA ALA A 23 2.05 -23.02 -9.79
C ALA A 23 0.52 -23.19 -9.85
N MET A 24 0.01 -24.34 -9.40
CA MET A 24 -1.44 -24.60 -9.31
C MET A 24 -2.14 -23.68 -8.31
N ALA A 25 -1.52 -23.43 -7.15
CA ALA A 25 -2.02 -22.51 -6.12
C ALA A 25 -2.17 -21.07 -6.60
N GLN A 26 -1.28 -20.64 -7.51
CA GLN A 26 -1.36 -19.35 -8.20
C GLN A 26 -2.47 -19.29 -9.26
N GLY A 27 -3.28 -20.35 -9.42
CA GLY A 27 -4.33 -20.44 -10.43
C GLY A 27 -3.81 -20.76 -11.84
N LYS A 28 -2.55 -21.18 -11.97
CA LYS A 28 -2.00 -21.59 -13.27
C LYS A 28 -2.43 -23.02 -13.60
N GLY A 29 -2.66 -23.31 -14.88
CA GLY A 29 -3.11 -24.62 -15.34
C GLY A 29 -2.04 -25.71 -15.26
N ALA A 30 -2.43 -26.95 -15.57
CA ALA A 30 -1.57 -28.14 -15.50
C ALA A 30 -0.29 -28.02 -16.35
N THR A 31 -0.34 -27.33 -17.50
CA THR A 31 0.81 -27.03 -18.35
C THR A 31 1.89 -26.25 -17.61
N ALA A 32 1.50 -25.17 -16.93
CA ALA A 32 2.44 -24.32 -16.20
C ALA A 32 3.03 -25.04 -14.97
N ALA A 33 2.23 -25.87 -14.30
CA ALA A 33 2.69 -26.71 -13.21
C ALA A 33 3.68 -27.80 -13.69
N ALA A 34 3.45 -28.36 -14.88
CA ALA A 34 4.35 -29.33 -15.50
C ALA A 34 5.71 -28.70 -15.82
N VAL A 35 5.71 -27.48 -16.38
CA VAL A 35 6.93 -26.71 -16.64
C VAL A 35 7.66 -26.39 -15.33
N ALA A 36 6.96 -25.92 -14.31
CA ALA A 36 7.55 -25.57 -13.02
C ALA A 36 8.23 -26.77 -12.34
N ALA A 37 7.66 -27.96 -12.49
CA ALA A 37 8.18 -29.21 -11.93
C ALA A 37 9.03 -30.04 -12.91
N ASN A 38 9.41 -29.47 -14.06
CA ASN A 38 10.18 -30.12 -15.11
C ASN A 38 9.65 -31.53 -15.47
N THR A 39 8.34 -31.63 -15.68
CA THR A 39 7.61 -32.87 -15.98
C THR A 39 6.56 -32.64 -17.06
N CYS A 40 5.74 -33.65 -17.36
CA CYS A 40 4.64 -33.55 -18.31
C CYS A 40 3.28 -33.41 -17.61
N GLU A 41 2.30 -32.85 -18.32
CA GLU A 41 0.95 -32.62 -17.79
C GLU A 41 0.28 -33.89 -17.28
N ARG A 42 0.50 -35.02 -17.95
CA ARG A 42 -0.03 -36.32 -17.51
C ARG A 42 0.42 -36.66 -16.09
N THR A 43 1.67 -36.36 -15.75
CA THR A 43 2.20 -36.57 -14.40
C THR A 43 1.52 -35.64 -13.39
N ILE A 44 1.26 -34.38 -13.76
CA ILE A 44 0.51 -33.44 -12.91
C ILE A 44 -0.91 -33.94 -12.67
N TYR A 45 -1.63 -34.40 -13.70
CA TYR A 45 -2.96 -34.97 -13.53
C TYR A 45 -2.95 -36.22 -12.63
N ASN A 46 -1.92 -37.06 -12.75
CA ASN A 46 -1.73 -38.21 -11.86
C ASN A 46 -1.48 -37.79 -10.41
N TRP A 47 -0.76 -36.69 -10.17
CA TRP A 47 -0.57 -36.14 -8.82
C TRP A 47 -1.86 -35.52 -8.28
N MET A 48 -2.64 -34.80 -9.09
CA MET A 48 -3.93 -34.22 -8.68
C MET A 48 -4.96 -35.28 -8.24
N ASN A 49 -4.85 -36.49 -8.77
CA ASN A 49 -5.70 -37.62 -8.34
C ASN A 49 -5.32 -38.15 -6.94
N ARG A 50 -4.20 -37.70 -6.36
CA ARG A 50 -3.75 -38.06 -5.01
C ARG A 50 -4.20 -37.00 -4.00
N GLU A 51 -4.69 -37.46 -2.85
CA GLU A 51 -5.17 -36.57 -1.78
C GLU A 51 -4.04 -35.71 -1.21
N GLU A 52 -2.85 -36.29 -1.02
CA GLU A 52 -1.71 -35.60 -0.41
C GLU A 52 -1.27 -34.38 -1.24
N PHE A 53 -1.29 -34.52 -2.56
CA PHE A 53 -0.96 -33.42 -3.46
C PHE A 53 -2.04 -32.34 -3.47
N ARG A 54 -3.33 -32.71 -3.40
CA ARG A 54 -4.43 -31.73 -3.29
C ARG A 54 -4.33 -30.93 -1.99
N ILE A 55 -4.01 -31.59 -0.88
CA ILE A 55 -3.75 -30.91 0.41
C ILE A 55 -2.58 -29.94 0.28
N LEU A 56 -1.48 -30.34 -0.39
CA LEU A 56 -0.35 -29.45 -0.63
C LEU A 56 -0.74 -28.22 -1.46
N VAL A 57 -1.50 -28.40 -2.54
CA VAL A 57 -1.98 -27.29 -3.38
C VAL A 57 -2.81 -26.30 -2.54
N GLU A 58 -3.72 -26.80 -1.70
CA GLU A 58 -4.55 -25.94 -0.85
C GLU A 58 -3.72 -25.21 0.22
N SER A 59 -2.72 -25.88 0.80
CA SER A 59 -1.77 -25.24 1.72
C SER A 59 -1.00 -24.12 1.03
N LYS A 60 -0.50 -24.36 -0.19
CA LYS A 60 0.23 -23.36 -0.98
C LYS A 60 -0.67 -22.22 -1.47
N LYS A 61 -1.96 -22.48 -1.67
CA LYS A 61 -2.95 -21.47 -2.01
C LYS A 61 -3.17 -20.47 -0.86
N LYS A 62 -3.24 -20.96 0.38
CA LYS A 62 -3.29 -20.08 1.57
C LYS A 62 -2.01 -19.25 1.71
N GLU A 63 -0.85 -19.89 1.57
CA GLU A 63 0.45 -19.18 1.62
C GLU A 63 0.55 -18.11 0.52
N TYR A 64 0.12 -18.42 -0.71
CA TYR A 64 0.07 -17.45 -1.80
C TYR A 64 -0.90 -16.30 -1.52
N GLN A 65 -2.07 -16.58 -0.96
CA GLN A 65 -3.03 -15.53 -0.56
C GLN A 65 -2.44 -14.63 0.53
N GLU A 66 -1.77 -15.20 1.53
CA GLU A 66 -1.07 -14.43 2.56
C GLU A 66 0.05 -13.56 1.97
N GLN A 67 0.83 -14.09 1.02
CA GLN A 67 1.85 -13.33 0.30
C GLN A 67 1.25 -12.19 -0.54
N VAL A 68 0.14 -12.45 -1.24
CA VAL A 68 -0.58 -11.44 -2.03
C VAL A 68 -1.13 -10.35 -1.11
N LEU A 69 -1.75 -10.72 0.02
CA LEU A 69 -2.26 -9.78 1.01
C LEU A 69 -1.13 -8.95 1.62
N ALA A 70 -0.03 -9.58 2.04
CA ALA A 70 1.14 -8.88 2.56
C ALA A 70 1.78 -7.95 1.51
N GLY A 71 1.83 -8.38 0.24
CA GLY A 71 2.30 -7.58 -0.89
C GLY A 71 1.39 -6.38 -1.18
N ALA A 72 0.07 -6.57 -1.16
CA ALA A 72 -0.91 -5.51 -1.33
C ALA A 72 -0.82 -4.47 -0.20
N VAL A 73 -0.64 -4.92 1.05
CA VAL A 73 -0.40 -4.02 2.19
C VAL A 73 0.88 -3.21 1.99
N LYS A 74 1.99 -3.84 1.58
CA LYS A 74 3.26 -3.11 1.30
C LYS A 74 3.12 -2.09 0.17
N PHE A 75 2.43 -2.46 -0.92
CA PHE A 75 2.16 -1.54 -2.03
C PHE A 75 1.31 -0.36 -1.57
N GLU A 76 0.26 -0.62 -0.78
CA GLU A 76 -0.61 0.44 -0.27
C GLU A 76 0.12 1.35 0.72
N VAL A 77 1.00 0.83 1.58
CA VAL A 77 1.88 1.64 2.44
C VAL A 77 2.84 2.52 1.63
N ALA A 78 3.48 1.97 0.58
CA ALA A 78 4.35 2.74 -0.30
C ALA A 78 3.58 3.85 -1.05
N ASN A 79 2.40 3.53 -1.58
CA ASN A 79 1.52 4.48 -2.26
C ASN A 79 1.09 5.62 -1.31
N ARG A 80 0.80 5.31 -0.04
CA ARG A 80 0.54 6.31 1.01
C ARG A 80 1.73 7.25 1.25
N GLY A 81 2.95 6.72 1.33
CA GLY A 81 4.16 7.54 1.45
C GLY A 81 4.37 8.52 0.29
N PHE A 82 4.10 8.08 -0.95
CA PHE A 82 4.13 8.95 -2.13
C PHE A 82 3.04 10.03 -2.09
N ARG A 83 1.82 9.72 -1.63
CA ARG A 83 0.75 10.71 -1.44
C ARG A 83 1.18 11.80 -0.46
N MET A 84 1.75 11.44 0.68
CA MET A 84 2.24 12.41 1.69
C MET A 84 3.41 13.26 1.19
N ALA A 85 4.39 12.68 0.49
CA ALA A 85 5.50 13.44 -0.09
C ALA A 85 5.02 14.48 -1.12
N ARG A 86 4.04 14.11 -1.95
CA ARG A 86 3.42 15.01 -2.93
C ARG A 86 2.64 16.15 -2.27
N LEU A 87 1.94 15.87 -1.17
CA LEU A 87 1.24 16.88 -0.38
C LEU A 87 2.22 17.90 0.21
N ASN A 88 3.33 17.45 0.78
CA ASN A 88 4.37 18.36 1.32
C ASN A 88 4.97 19.27 0.25
N GLN A 89 5.24 18.72 -0.94
CA GLN A 89 5.73 19.52 -2.05
C GLN A 89 4.71 20.59 -2.46
N ARG A 90 3.43 20.22 -2.58
CA ARG A 90 2.36 21.17 -2.90
C ARG A 90 2.16 22.25 -1.82
N PHE A 91 2.25 21.89 -0.54
CA PHE A 91 2.19 22.89 0.54
C PHE A 91 3.32 23.91 0.46
N ARG A 92 4.54 23.46 0.12
CA ARG A 92 5.67 24.37 -0.09
C ARG A 92 5.41 25.31 -1.27
N GLU A 93 4.98 24.77 -2.42
CA GLU A 93 4.66 25.55 -3.61
C GLU A 93 3.55 26.59 -3.33
N LEU A 94 2.48 26.18 -2.63
CA LEU A 94 1.39 27.09 -2.23
C LEU A 94 1.84 28.15 -1.22
N GLY A 95 2.72 27.77 -0.27
CA GLY A 95 3.32 28.70 0.69
C GLY A 95 4.20 29.75 0.01
N GLU A 96 5.08 29.33 -0.90
CA GLU A 96 5.93 30.23 -1.70
C GLU A 96 5.10 31.19 -2.56
N MET A 97 4.00 30.70 -3.16
CA MET A 97 3.06 31.54 -3.91
C MET A 97 2.34 32.55 -3.00
N LEU A 98 1.98 32.15 -1.78
CA LEU A 98 1.34 33.03 -0.81
C LEU A 98 2.30 34.12 -0.32
N ASP A 99 3.53 33.74 0.07
CA ASP A 99 4.57 34.67 0.51
C ASP A 99 4.90 35.70 -0.57
N HIS A 100 5.03 35.25 -1.81
CA HIS A 100 5.26 36.13 -2.95
C HIS A 100 4.10 37.12 -3.18
N GLU A 101 2.85 36.66 -3.03
CA GLU A 101 1.67 37.53 -3.19
C GLU A 101 1.52 38.52 -2.03
N LEU A 102 1.87 38.11 -0.80
CA LEU A 102 1.85 38.97 0.39
C LEU A 102 2.96 40.03 0.39
N ALA A 103 4.10 39.74 -0.25
CA ALA A 103 5.23 40.65 -0.42
C ALA A 103 4.96 41.78 -1.44
N LYS A 104 3.93 41.65 -2.29
CA LYS A 104 3.58 42.69 -3.27
C LYS A 104 2.98 43.92 -2.58
N PRO A 105 3.34 45.15 -3.01
CA PRO A 105 2.78 46.38 -2.46
C PRO A 105 1.27 46.53 -2.73
N PHE A 106 0.77 45.92 -3.80
CA PHE A 106 -0.66 45.81 -4.12
C PHE A 106 -1.05 44.33 -4.19
N ARG A 107 -1.57 43.82 -3.08
CA ARG A 107 -1.97 42.43 -2.93
C ARG A 107 -3.21 42.11 -3.76
N ASN A 108 -3.19 41.04 -4.54
CA ASN A 108 -4.41 40.54 -5.19
C ASN A 108 -5.19 39.64 -4.22
N LYS A 109 -6.26 40.19 -3.64
CA LYS A 109 -7.10 39.49 -2.64
C LYS A 109 -7.74 38.20 -3.18
N ASP A 110 -8.10 38.17 -4.47
CA ASP A 110 -8.70 36.98 -5.08
C ASP A 110 -7.67 35.87 -5.26
N THR A 111 -6.42 36.24 -5.55
CA THR A 111 -5.30 35.28 -5.64
C THR A 111 -4.99 34.67 -4.28
N ILE A 112 -4.95 35.49 -3.22
CA ILE A 112 -4.75 35.03 -1.83
C ILE A 112 -5.90 34.11 -1.39
N ALA A 113 -7.16 34.49 -1.67
CA ALA A 113 -8.32 33.67 -1.36
C ALA A 113 -8.30 32.32 -2.10
N ASN A 114 -7.89 32.30 -3.37
CA ASN A 114 -7.74 31.08 -4.15
C ASN A 114 -6.63 30.16 -3.61
N ILE A 115 -5.47 30.72 -3.24
CA ILE A 115 -4.39 29.95 -2.62
C ILE A 115 -4.87 29.34 -1.29
N ARG A 116 -5.60 30.11 -0.48
CA ARG A 116 -6.17 29.63 0.78
C ARG A 116 -7.17 28.49 0.59
N ALA A 117 -8.04 28.58 -0.42
CA ALA A 117 -8.96 27.52 -0.77
C ALA A 117 -8.24 26.24 -1.21
N LEU A 118 -7.15 26.37 -1.97
CA LEU A 118 -6.31 25.24 -2.38
C LEU A 118 -5.60 24.59 -1.18
N VAL A 119 -5.07 25.38 -0.24
CA VAL A 119 -4.45 24.86 1.01
C VAL A 119 -5.45 24.04 1.82
N VAL A 120 -6.69 24.50 1.96
CA VAL A 120 -7.76 23.76 2.67
C VAL A 120 -8.07 22.43 1.97
N LEU A 121 -8.18 22.44 0.64
CA LEU A 121 -8.41 21.23 -0.16
C LEU A 121 -7.29 20.20 0.01
N GLU A 122 -6.03 20.62 -0.08
CA GLU A 122 -4.89 19.71 0.10
C GLU A 122 -4.79 19.21 1.54
N MET A 123 -5.15 20.03 2.55
CA MET A 123 -5.24 19.61 3.95
C MET A 123 -6.31 18.55 4.18
N ASP A 124 -7.47 18.65 3.53
CA ASP A 124 -8.53 17.64 3.66
C ASP A 124 -8.13 16.31 3.00
N VAL A 125 -7.40 16.36 1.89
CA VAL A 125 -6.77 15.17 1.29
C VAL A 125 -5.73 14.56 2.23
N ALA A 126 -4.91 15.39 2.88
CA ALA A 126 -3.94 14.94 3.88
C ALA A 126 -4.62 14.29 5.11
N LYS A 127 -5.72 14.87 5.60
CA LYS A 127 -6.53 14.28 6.69
C LYS A 127 -7.10 12.93 6.29
N GLN A 128 -7.63 12.78 5.08
CA GLN A 128 -8.12 11.49 4.59
C GLN A 128 -6.99 10.45 4.55
N ALA A 129 -5.81 10.83 4.04
CA ALA A 129 -4.65 9.95 4.03
C ALA A 129 -4.16 9.57 5.45
N ALA A 130 -4.20 10.49 6.42
CA ALA A 130 -3.83 10.25 7.81
C ALA A 130 -4.86 9.38 8.57
N ILE A 131 -6.16 9.54 8.28
CA ILE A 131 -7.23 8.67 8.79
C ILE A 131 -7.03 7.24 8.25
N GLU A 132 -6.67 7.09 6.97
CA GLU A 132 -6.33 5.79 6.36
C GLU A 132 -5.07 5.14 6.97
N GLN A 133 -4.19 5.93 7.60
CA GLN A 133 -3.00 5.48 8.34
C GLN A 133 -3.28 5.17 9.82
N GLY A 134 -4.46 5.50 10.35
CA GLY A 134 -4.80 5.26 11.75
C GLY A 134 -4.16 6.24 12.75
N GLU A 135 -3.52 7.31 12.27
CA GLU A 135 -2.76 8.27 13.09
C GLU A 135 -3.61 9.45 13.61
N TRP A 136 -4.86 9.56 13.17
CA TRP A 136 -5.66 10.78 13.33
C TRP A 136 -6.23 11.06 14.73
N ASN A 137 -5.70 10.41 15.77
CA ASN A 137 -6.03 10.78 17.15
C ASN A 137 -5.06 11.83 17.74
N LYS A 138 -4.01 12.26 17.04
CA LYS A 138 -2.98 13.14 17.64
C LYS A 138 -2.69 14.47 16.96
N THR A 139 -3.06 14.72 15.70
CA THR A 139 -2.50 15.87 14.97
C THR A 139 -3.53 16.75 14.26
N LEU A 140 -3.66 17.97 14.81
CA LEU A 140 -4.11 19.22 14.17
C LEU A 140 -5.61 19.41 13.91
N ASN A 141 -6.33 19.68 15.01
CA ASN A 141 -7.65 20.29 14.99
C ASN A 141 -7.52 21.84 14.83
N VAL A 142 -6.99 22.30 13.69
CA VAL A 142 -6.80 23.73 13.41
C VAL A 142 -7.97 24.26 12.58
N ASN A 143 -8.63 25.32 13.05
CA ASN A 143 -9.73 25.97 12.33
C ASN A 143 -9.20 27.06 11.39
N TRP A 144 -8.80 26.64 10.19
CA TRP A 144 -8.19 27.49 9.16
C TRP A 144 -9.11 28.61 8.65
N GLY A 145 -10.43 28.46 8.77
CA GLY A 145 -11.41 29.45 8.30
C GLY A 145 -11.44 30.73 9.14
N SER A 146 -10.95 30.67 10.39
CA SER A 146 -10.94 31.81 11.32
C SER A 146 -9.56 32.46 11.49
N MET A 147 -8.54 32.00 10.77
CA MET A 147 -7.17 32.51 10.86
C MET A 147 -6.94 33.73 9.95
N THR A 148 -6.06 34.65 10.31
CA THR A 148 -5.58 35.67 9.38
C THR A 148 -4.59 35.04 8.39
N ASP A 149 -4.32 35.71 7.26
CA ASP A 149 -3.43 35.15 6.23
C ASP A 149 -2.00 34.93 6.77
N GLU A 150 -1.53 35.80 7.67
CA GLU A 150 -0.25 35.63 8.38
C GLU A 150 -0.26 34.44 9.34
N GLN A 151 -1.39 34.17 10.00
CA GLN A 151 -1.54 33.01 10.87
C GLN A 151 -1.58 31.70 10.07
N VAL A 152 -2.19 31.71 8.87
CA VAL A 152 -2.19 30.56 7.96
C VAL A 152 -0.77 30.23 7.50
N ALA A 153 0.01 31.24 7.08
CA ALA A 153 1.41 31.06 6.68
C ALA A 153 2.27 30.51 7.83
N ALA A 154 2.12 31.04 9.05
CA ALA A 154 2.84 30.57 10.23
C ALA A 154 2.48 29.12 10.59
N ALA A 155 1.21 28.75 10.53
CA ALA A 155 0.76 27.38 10.80
C ALA A 155 1.21 26.40 9.70
N MET A 156 1.26 26.82 8.43
CA MET A 156 1.83 26.02 7.34
C MET A 156 3.33 25.74 7.58
N ALA A 157 4.10 26.76 7.97
CA ALA A 157 5.51 26.59 8.30
C ALA A 157 5.73 25.60 9.44
N GLN A 158 4.92 25.68 10.50
CA GLN A 158 4.99 24.77 11.65
C GLN A 158 4.66 23.32 11.28
N ILE A 159 3.67 23.09 10.41
CA ILE A 159 3.32 21.75 9.93
C ILE A 159 4.46 21.15 9.10
N ILE A 160 5.08 21.95 8.23
CA ILE A 160 6.24 21.52 7.44
C ILE A 160 7.40 21.12 8.36
N GLU A 161 7.67 21.89 9.41
CA GLU A 161 8.72 21.61 10.40
C GLU A 161 8.44 20.31 11.17
N GLN A 162 7.24 20.16 11.76
CA GLN A 162 6.84 18.94 12.47
C GLN A 162 6.88 17.69 11.59
N THR A 163 6.49 17.82 10.32
CA THR A 163 6.51 16.71 9.37
C THR A 163 7.94 16.30 8.99
N ASN A 164 8.88 17.25 8.94
CA ASN A 164 10.29 16.94 8.72
C ASN A 164 10.93 16.29 9.94
N GLU A 165 10.57 16.74 11.15
CA GLU A 165 11.06 16.15 12.42
C GLU A 165 10.59 14.71 12.60
N ALA A 166 9.31 14.42 12.37
CA ALA A 166 8.78 13.04 12.41
C ALA A 166 9.48 12.11 11.40
N ARG A 167 9.84 12.65 10.22
CA ARG A 167 10.56 11.89 9.20
C ARG A 167 12.02 11.66 9.54
N ALA A 168 12.66 12.56 10.29
CA ALA A 168 14.01 12.38 10.79
C ALA A 168 14.06 11.32 11.90
N SER A 169 13.07 11.28 12.79
CA SER A 169 12.99 10.24 13.84
C SER A 169 12.70 8.85 13.28
N ASP A 170 11.86 8.74 12.23
CA ASP A 170 11.58 7.47 11.57
C ASP A 170 12.78 6.93 10.75
N GLY A 171 13.72 7.81 10.39
CA GLY A 171 14.94 7.47 9.65
C GLY A 171 16.10 6.99 10.53
N GLU A 172 16.06 7.23 11.85
CA GLU A 172 17.08 6.77 12.81
C GLU A 172 16.82 5.33 13.33
N GLU A 173 15.64 4.77 13.09
CA GLU A 173 15.29 3.38 13.46
C GLU A 173 15.46 2.35 12.30
N ALA A 174 16.04 2.75 11.16
CA ALA A 174 16.28 1.88 9.99
C ALA A 174 17.77 1.51 9.82
#